data_AF-A0A9R0XF35-F1
#
_entry.id   AF-A0A9R0XF35-F1
#
_cell.length_a   1.000
_cell.length_b   1.000
_cell.length_c   1.000
_cell.angle_alpha   90.00
_cell.angle_beta   90.00
_cell.angle_gamma   90.00
#
_symmetry.space_group_name_H-M   'P 1'
#
loop_
_entity.id
_entity.type
_entity.pdbx_description
1 polymer ?
#
loop_
_entity_poly.entity_id
_entity_poly.type
_entity_poly.pdbx_seq_one_letter_code
_entity_poly.pdbx_strand_id
1 'polypeptide(L)'
;MSITTHCEYPAIAKDASRDGFAVLVHAKAPALAPAAAKAARAPLDLVMVLDVSGSMGGRTLALLKQAVGFVVDKLGPHDRLSLVSFSCDARRLTRLTRMSDAGRASTERTVESLAAGGGTNIKEGLREAAKVIDGRRYRNAVTGVILLSDDQDNYTLSSRFYNQDVATDYMLVPPSLIRTGDGSSPPIHTFGFGTDHDSAAMHTIAEATGGTFAFIENEAVIQDSFAQCIGGLLSVAAQEARVAVECVSPGVRVRSIKSGRYKSRVDANGRTAAVEVGELYADEERRFLLFVDVPKAGATDDVASLMKVSCTYRDVATGQSVDVAGEEVAVKRPVEAPEAEPDVEVERERLRVQAAEDIAAARAAAERGEHAEASEMLSRRRMALRQSPLGASGDAGCAELAAELGELSERVGDRREYDLSGRASLLCGMSAHSQQRTSVKVGRARYATPAMREMVDLSVKTREQQQQQAQAQPSPPSRTTMPPPPPPSAATAALAKNLVRRYHRFLRLK
;
A
#
# COMPACT_ATOMS: atom_id res chain seq x y z
N MET A 1 -3.28 18.70 -13.12
CA MET A 1 -2.39 18.68 -11.94
C MET A 1 -2.24 20.10 -11.43
N SER A 2 -2.14 20.32 -10.13
CA SER A 2 -1.85 21.64 -9.53
C SER A 2 -0.59 21.58 -8.69
N ILE A 3 0.15 22.69 -8.65
CA ILE A 3 1.37 22.85 -7.87
C ILE A 3 1.18 24.08 -7.00
N THR A 4 1.31 23.92 -5.69
CA THR A 4 1.34 25.03 -4.73
C THR A 4 2.65 24.99 -3.96
N THR A 5 3.12 26.16 -3.54
CA THR A 5 4.40 26.29 -2.84
C THR A 5 4.24 27.15 -1.60
N HIS A 6 4.87 26.75 -0.50
CA HIS A 6 4.84 27.49 0.76
C HIS A 6 6.27 27.75 1.23
N CYS A 7 6.54 29.01 1.56
CA CYS A 7 7.82 29.44 2.13
C CYS A 7 7.74 29.35 3.66
N GLU A 8 8.83 28.93 4.32
CA GLU A 8 8.88 28.85 5.78
C GLU A 8 8.52 30.16 6.45
N TYR A 9 9.00 31.28 5.90
CA TYR A 9 8.61 32.62 6.32
C TYR A 9 8.24 33.46 5.10
N PRO A 10 7.27 34.37 5.22
CA PRO A 10 6.87 35.25 4.12
C PRO A 10 7.93 36.33 3.81
N ALA A 11 8.85 36.58 4.74
CA ALA A 11 9.88 37.62 4.63
C ALA A 11 11.22 37.18 5.26
N ILE A 12 12.32 37.68 4.70
CA ILE A 12 13.67 37.55 5.24
C ILE A 12 14.31 38.95 5.18
N ALA A 13 14.97 39.38 6.25
CA ALA A 13 15.62 40.68 6.29
C ALA A 13 16.62 40.85 5.13
N LYS A 14 16.70 42.06 4.57
CA LYS A 14 17.45 42.35 3.34
C LYS A 14 18.94 42.07 3.46
N ASP A 15 19.51 42.38 4.62
CA ASP A 15 20.91 42.21 4.98
C ASP A 15 21.25 40.81 5.53
N ALA A 16 20.24 39.94 5.69
CA ALA A 16 20.38 38.59 6.17
C ALA A 16 20.46 37.58 5.02
N SER A 17 21.44 36.68 5.11
CA SER A 17 21.42 35.41 4.40
C SER A 17 20.77 34.35 5.27
N ARG A 18 20.02 33.42 4.68
CA ARG A 18 19.43 32.30 5.39
C ARG A 18 19.81 31.00 4.73
N ASP A 19 20.53 30.19 5.48
CA ASP A 19 20.94 28.86 5.08
C ASP A 19 19.84 27.86 5.42
N GLY A 20 19.55 26.94 4.50
CA GLY A 20 18.53 25.92 4.70
C GLY A 20 17.12 26.48 4.95
N PHE A 21 16.76 27.59 4.30
CA PHE A 21 15.39 28.10 4.28
C PHE A 21 14.45 27.06 3.68
N ALA A 22 13.39 26.70 4.40
CA ALA A 22 12.49 25.66 3.94
C ALA A 22 11.47 26.18 2.92
N VAL A 23 11.30 25.44 1.83
CA VAL A 23 10.25 25.65 0.83
C VAL A 23 9.53 24.34 0.62
N LEU A 24 8.24 24.32 0.92
CA LEU A 24 7.37 23.19 0.66
C LEU A 24 6.84 23.28 -0.77
N VAL A 25 7.04 22.21 -1.54
CA VAL A 25 6.39 22.00 -2.84
C VAL A 25 5.28 20.98 -2.66
N HIS A 26 4.05 21.38 -2.95
CA HIS A 26 2.87 20.53 -2.88
C HIS A 26 2.33 20.31 -4.30
N ALA A 27 2.38 19.07 -4.76
CA ALA A 27 1.92 18.63 -6.07
C ALA A 27 0.67 17.77 -5.90
N LYS A 28 -0.45 18.17 -6.52
CA LYS A 28 -1.73 17.46 -6.46
C LYS A 28 -2.15 17.00 -7.85
N ALA A 29 -2.41 15.71 -7.97
CA ALA A 29 -2.90 15.09 -9.21
C ALA A 29 -4.28 15.64 -9.61
N PRO A 30 -4.58 15.71 -10.92
CA PRO A 30 -5.91 16.11 -11.37
C PRO A 30 -6.98 15.14 -10.84
N ALA A 31 -8.13 15.69 -10.47
CA ALA A 31 -9.31 14.88 -10.14
C ALA A 31 -9.82 14.13 -11.37
N LEU A 32 -10.51 13.00 -11.18
CA LEU A 32 -11.27 12.40 -12.26
C LEU A 32 -12.37 13.36 -12.71
N ALA A 33 -12.59 13.46 -14.02
CA ALA A 33 -13.72 14.21 -14.55
C ALA A 33 -15.03 13.67 -13.93
N PRO A 34 -15.98 14.55 -13.55
CA PRO A 34 -17.21 14.13 -12.90
C PRO A 34 -18.01 13.17 -13.78
N ALA A 35 -18.72 12.22 -13.17
CA ALA A 35 -19.45 11.12 -13.81
C ALA A 35 -20.43 11.52 -14.95
N ALA A 36 -20.79 12.80 -15.05
CA ALA A 36 -21.57 13.36 -16.15
C ALA A 36 -20.79 13.40 -17.48
N ALA A 37 -19.47 13.53 -17.43
CA ALA A 37 -18.57 13.28 -18.55
C ALA A 37 -18.06 11.83 -18.41
N LYS A 38 -18.59 10.91 -19.22
CA LYS A 38 -18.05 9.55 -19.41
C LYS A 38 -16.66 9.58 -20.07
N ALA A 39 -15.72 10.41 -19.59
CA ALA A 39 -14.32 10.23 -19.90
C ALA A 39 -13.91 8.92 -19.24
N ALA A 40 -13.82 7.87 -20.06
CA ALA A 40 -13.59 6.52 -19.60
C ALA A 40 -12.30 6.46 -18.78
N ARG A 41 -12.37 5.90 -17.57
CA ARG A 41 -11.18 5.56 -16.80
C ARG A 41 -10.23 4.75 -17.68
N ALA A 42 -8.94 4.93 -17.45
CA ALA A 42 -7.93 4.14 -18.14
C ALA A 42 -8.12 2.64 -17.84
N PRO A 43 -8.10 1.76 -18.86
CA PRO A 43 -8.14 0.32 -18.63
C PRO A 43 -6.96 -0.16 -17.77
N LEU A 44 -7.22 -1.12 -16.89
CA LEU A 44 -6.25 -1.72 -15.98
C LEU A 44 -5.86 -3.14 -16.41
N ASP A 45 -4.57 -3.46 -16.32
CA ASP A 45 -4.05 -4.82 -16.27
C ASP A 45 -3.71 -5.20 -14.83
N LEU A 46 -4.49 -6.08 -14.23
CA LEU A 46 -4.28 -6.55 -12.87
C LEU A 46 -3.79 -8.01 -12.85
N VAL A 47 -2.71 -8.27 -12.13
CA VAL A 47 -2.25 -9.63 -11.81
C VAL A 47 -2.35 -9.84 -10.31
N MET A 48 -3.15 -10.80 -9.88
CA MET A 48 -3.25 -11.17 -8.47
C MET A 48 -2.47 -12.45 -8.22
N VAL A 49 -1.49 -12.37 -7.34
CA VAL A 49 -0.62 -13.46 -6.89
C VAL A 49 -1.09 -13.85 -5.50
N LEU A 50 -1.74 -15.01 -5.42
CA LEU A 50 -2.50 -15.47 -4.27
C LEU A 50 -1.81 -16.65 -3.60
N ASP A 51 -1.49 -16.51 -2.31
CA ASP A 51 -1.04 -17.63 -1.50
C ASP A 51 -2.19 -18.63 -1.27
N VAL A 52 -1.94 -19.89 -1.57
CA VAL A 52 -2.82 -21.03 -1.29
C VAL A 52 -2.10 -22.10 -0.47
N SER A 53 -1.12 -21.71 0.32
CA SER A 53 -0.43 -22.55 1.31
C SER A 53 -1.41 -23.16 2.33
N GLY A 54 -0.95 -24.16 3.08
CA GLY A 54 -1.78 -24.83 4.09
C GLY A 54 -2.33 -23.90 5.19
N SER A 55 -1.60 -22.83 5.54
CA SER A 55 -2.02 -21.84 6.55
C SER A 55 -3.26 -21.05 6.11
N MET A 56 -3.42 -20.83 4.80
CA MET A 56 -4.59 -20.16 4.23
C MET A 56 -5.89 -20.98 4.35
N GLY A 57 -5.86 -22.20 4.88
CA GLY A 57 -7.02 -23.08 5.00
C GLY A 57 -8.22 -22.49 5.77
N GLY A 58 -9.41 -23.02 5.49
CA GLY A 58 -10.62 -22.68 6.24
C GLY A 58 -11.12 -21.26 6.00
N ARG A 59 -11.14 -20.43 7.05
CA ARG A 59 -11.77 -19.09 7.03
C ARG A 59 -10.97 -18.08 6.20
N THR A 60 -9.64 -18.12 6.27
CA THR A 60 -8.74 -17.19 5.55
C THR A 60 -8.94 -17.30 4.04
N LEU A 61 -8.93 -18.52 3.48
CA LEU A 61 -9.21 -18.74 2.06
C LEU A 61 -10.64 -18.32 1.68
N ALA A 62 -11.63 -18.50 2.55
CA ALA A 62 -12.99 -18.04 2.28
C ALA A 62 -13.06 -16.51 2.17
N LEU A 63 -12.41 -15.78 3.08
CA LEU A 63 -12.32 -14.32 3.04
C LEU A 63 -11.50 -13.83 1.84
N LEU A 64 -10.44 -14.55 1.48
CA LEU A 64 -9.69 -14.27 0.26
C LEU A 64 -10.58 -14.40 -0.99
N LYS A 65 -11.34 -15.48 -1.10
CA LYS A 65 -12.27 -15.68 -2.22
C LYS A 65 -13.30 -14.55 -2.30
N GLN A 66 -13.84 -14.12 -1.16
CA GLN A 66 -14.76 -12.98 -1.09
C GLN A 66 -14.09 -11.68 -1.54
N ALA A 67 -12.87 -11.41 -1.07
CA ALA A 67 -12.11 -10.23 -1.46
C ALA A 67 -11.80 -10.21 -2.97
N VAL A 68 -11.35 -11.34 -3.54
CA VAL A 68 -11.12 -11.46 -4.99
C VAL A 68 -12.42 -11.31 -5.78
N GLY A 69 -13.52 -11.89 -5.30
CA GLY A 69 -14.86 -11.71 -5.89
C GLY A 69 -15.27 -10.24 -5.95
N PHE A 70 -15.08 -9.50 -4.86
CA PHE A 70 -15.31 -8.05 -4.83
C PHE A 70 -14.45 -7.31 -5.87
N VAL A 71 -13.18 -7.69 -6.04
CA VAL A 71 -12.32 -7.10 -7.09
C VAL A 71 -12.89 -7.39 -8.48
N VAL A 72 -13.27 -8.63 -8.78
CA VAL A 72 -13.85 -9.03 -10.07
C VAL A 72 -15.10 -8.21 -10.40
N ASP A 73 -15.95 -7.94 -9.41
CA ASP A 73 -17.17 -7.15 -9.58
C ASP A 73 -16.90 -5.67 -9.91
N LYS A 74 -15.82 -5.09 -9.35
CA LYS A 74 -15.47 -3.66 -9.56
C LYS A 74 -14.63 -3.41 -10.81
N LEU A 75 -14.00 -4.43 -11.38
CA LEU A 75 -13.29 -4.33 -12.64
C LEU A 75 -14.28 -4.20 -13.81
N GLY A 76 -14.00 -3.32 -14.75
CA GLY A 76 -14.85 -3.01 -15.89
C GLY A 76 -14.59 -3.93 -17.08
N PRO A 77 -15.44 -3.90 -18.11
CA PRO A 77 -15.32 -4.81 -19.27
C PRO A 77 -14.01 -4.61 -20.09
N HIS A 78 -13.35 -3.46 -19.94
CA HIS A 78 -12.07 -3.17 -20.58
C HIS A 78 -10.85 -3.56 -19.73
N ASP A 79 -11.05 -3.84 -18.44
CA ASP A 79 -9.97 -4.24 -17.55
C ASP A 79 -9.68 -5.73 -17.73
N ARG A 80 -8.43 -6.11 -17.48
CA ARG A 80 -7.96 -7.49 -17.58
C ARG A 80 -7.43 -7.96 -16.25
N LEU A 81 -7.84 -9.17 -15.86
CA LEU A 81 -7.39 -9.83 -14.64
C LEU A 81 -6.70 -11.15 -14.99
N SER A 82 -5.59 -11.43 -14.32
CA SER A 82 -4.93 -12.74 -14.30
C SER A 82 -4.75 -13.19 -12.86
N LEU A 83 -5.13 -14.43 -12.58
CA LEU A 83 -4.94 -15.06 -11.28
C LEU A 83 -3.74 -16.01 -11.36
N VAL A 84 -2.83 -15.85 -10.42
CA VAL A 84 -1.69 -16.75 -10.18
C VAL A 84 -1.83 -17.23 -8.74
N SER A 85 -1.88 -18.54 -8.52
CA SER A 85 -1.80 -19.10 -7.17
C SER A 85 -0.42 -19.68 -6.93
N PHE A 86 0.09 -19.58 -5.71
CA PHE A 86 1.34 -20.23 -5.35
C PHE A 86 1.22 -20.98 -4.02
N SER A 87 1.95 -22.09 -3.95
CA SER A 87 2.24 -22.77 -2.69
C SER A 87 3.70 -23.26 -2.72
N CYS A 88 3.97 -24.56 -2.92
CA CYS A 88 5.32 -25.02 -3.23
C CYS A 88 5.77 -24.58 -4.64
N ASP A 89 4.83 -24.62 -5.59
CA ASP A 89 4.98 -24.18 -6.97
C ASP A 89 3.98 -23.07 -7.27
N ALA A 90 4.28 -22.24 -8.27
CA ALA A 90 3.35 -21.25 -8.77
C ALA A 90 2.63 -21.74 -10.03
N ARG A 91 1.32 -21.45 -10.13
CA ARG A 91 0.47 -21.82 -11.26
C ARG A 91 -0.35 -20.62 -11.70
N ARG A 92 -0.28 -20.35 -13.01
CA ARG A 92 -1.20 -19.43 -13.67
C ARG A 92 -2.56 -20.09 -13.83
N LEU A 93 -3.56 -19.58 -13.12
CA LEU A 93 -4.92 -20.12 -13.14
C LEU A 93 -5.73 -19.56 -14.30
N THR A 94 -5.58 -18.27 -14.57
CA THR A 94 -6.25 -17.61 -15.70
C THR A 94 -5.25 -16.89 -16.58
N ARG A 95 -5.57 -16.78 -17.87
CA ARG A 95 -4.88 -15.81 -18.73
C ARG A 95 -5.36 -14.40 -18.40
N LEU A 96 -4.65 -13.37 -18.87
CA LEU A 96 -5.12 -11.98 -18.77
C LEU A 96 -6.42 -11.86 -19.57
N THR A 97 -7.53 -11.97 -18.85
CA THR A 97 -8.87 -12.12 -19.41
C THR A 97 -9.61 -10.82 -19.19
N ARG A 98 -10.34 -10.34 -20.20
CA ARG A 98 -11.19 -9.15 -20.04
C ARG A 98 -12.34 -9.46 -19.09
N MET A 99 -12.60 -8.57 -18.14
CA MET A 99 -13.69 -8.69 -17.17
C MET A 99 -15.07 -8.33 -17.77
N SER A 100 -15.33 -8.83 -18.99
CA SER A 100 -16.67 -8.98 -19.57
C SER A 100 -17.47 -10.02 -18.77
N ASP A 101 -18.80 -10.06 -18.93
CA ASP A 101 -19.67 -10.97 -18.18
C ASP A 101 -19.20 -12.44 -18.22
N ALA A 102 -18.76 -12.92 -19.39
CA ALA A 102 -18.20 -14.26 -19.54
C ALA A 102 -16.85 -14.43 -18.83
N GLY A 103 -16.00 -13.41 -18.88
CA GLY A 103 -14.69 -13.40 -18.21
C GLY A 103 -14.81 -13.35 -16.69
N ARG A 104 -15.77 -12.59 -16.16
CA ARG A 104 -16.10 -12.54 -14.73
C ARG A 104 -16.59 -13.89 -14.24
N ALA A 105 -17.61 -14.46 -14.89
CA ALA A 105 -18.16 -15.77 -14.52
C ALA A 105 -17.12 -16.91 -14.62
N SER A 106 -16.15 -16.82 -15.55
CA SER A 106 -15.05 -17.79 -15.63
C SER A 106 -14.03 -17.61 -14.50
N THR A 107 -13.77 -16.36 -14.10
CA THR A 107 -12.82 -16.03 -13.04
C THR A 107 -13.39 -16.41 -11.69
N GLU A 108 -14.65 -16.10 -11.42
CA GLU A 108 -15.38 -16.51 -10.21
C GLU A 108 -15.33 -18.02 -9.99
N ARG A 109 -15.65 -18.82 -11.03
CA ARG A 109 -15.51 -20.28 -10.97
C ARG A 109 -14.09 -20.74 -10.64
N THR A 110 -13.08 -20.02 -11.14
CA THR A 110 -11.68 -20.33 -10.85
C THR A 110 -11.35 -20.00 -9.39
N VAL A 111 -11.82 -18.87 -8.88
CA VAL A 111 -11.67 -18.45 -7.47
C VAL A 111 -12.34 -19.45 -6.53
N GLU A 112 -13.54 -19.91 -6.86
CA GLU A 112 -14.26 -20.91 -6.07
C GLU A 112 -13.50 -22.24 -6.01
N SER A 113 -12.80 -22.62 -7.09
CA SER A 113 -12.01 -23.85 -7.17
C SER A 113 -10.70 -23.83 -6.39
N LEU A 114 -10.27 -22.68 -5.85
CA LEU A 114 -9.05 -22.60 -5.05
C LEU A 114 -9.15 -23.49 -3.81
N ALA A 115 -8.09 -24.25 -3.55
CA ALA A 115 -7.95 -25.09 -2.38
C ALA A 115 -6.58 -24.84 -1.74
N ALA A 116 -6.56 -24.73 -0.42
CA ALA A 116 -5.34 -24.53 0.35
C ALA A 116 -4.58 -25.86 0.49
N GLY A 117 -3.25 -25.80 0.35
CA GLY A 117 -2.34 -26.92 0.54
C GLY A 117 -0.93 -26.65 0.04
N GLY A 118 0.06 -27.29 0.67
CA GLY A 118 1.48 -27.13 0.37
C GLY A 118 2.15 -26.06 1.24
N GLY A 119 3.40 -25.72 0.88
CA GLY A 119 4.20 -24.66 1.53
C GLY A 119 4.03 -23.30 0.84
N THR A 120 5.00 -22.41 1.02
CA THR A 120 4.93 -21.00 0.58
C THR A 120 6.20 -20.63 -0.17
N ASN A 121 6.09 -20.29 -1.46
CA ASN A 121 7.21 -19.91 -2.33
C ASN A 121 6.85 -18.62 -3.11
N ILE A 122 7.18 -17.48 -2.50
CA ILE A 122 6.82 -16.15 -3.02
C ILE A 122 7.56 -15.86 -4.33
N LYS A 123 8.82 -16.32 -4.43
CA LYS A 123 9.68 -16.10 -5.59
C LYS A 123 9.11 -16.70 -6.86
N GLU A 124 8.62 -17.94 -6.83
CA GLU A 124 7.99 -18.56 -8.01
C GLU A 124 6.66 -17.86 -8.36
N GLY A 125 5.89 -17.43 -7.36
CA GLY A 125 4.67 -16.63 -7.56
C GLY A 125 4.94 -15.35 -8.35
N LEU A 126 5.97 -14.60 -7.94
CA LEU A 126 6.40 -13.38 -8.63
C LEU A 126 6.99 -13.68 -10.01
N ARG A 127 7.72 -14.78 -10.18
CA ARG A 127 8.23 -15.20 -11.50
C ARG A 127 7.10 -15.51 -12.48
N GLU A 128 6.04 -16.20 -12.05
CA GLU A 128 4.87 -16.44 -12.90
C GLU A 128 4.13 -15.13 -13.21
N ALA A 129 4.01 -14.22 -12.25
CA ALA A 129 3.45 -12.89 -12.51
C ALA A 129 4.26 -12.11 -13.55
N ALA A 130 5.59 -12.15 -13.47
CA ALA A 130 6.49 -11.55 -14.47
C ALA A 130 6.24 -12.15 -15.86
N LYS A 131 6.17 -13.48 -15.98
CA LYS A 131 5.85 -14.15 -17.27
C LYS A 131 4.50 -13.69 -17.85
N VAL A 132 3.49 -13.46 -17.00
CA VAL A 132 2.18 -12.96 -17.44
C VAL A 132 2.29 -11.54 -17.98
N ILE A 133 3.05 -10.67 -17.30
CA ILE A 133 3.25 -9.26 -17.66
C ILE A 133 4.10 -9.12 -18.92
N ASP A 134 5.17 -9.90 -19.03
CA ASP A 134 6.10 -9.91 -20.17
C ASP A 134 5.46 -10.54 -21.41
N GLY A 135 4.59 -11.54 -21.23
CA GLY A 135 3.85 -12.21 -22.30
C GLY A 135 2.70 -11.39 -22.92
N ARG A 136 2.53 -10.12 -22.53
CA ARG A 136 1.45 -9.25 -23.03
C ARG A 136 1.73 -8.75 -24.44
N ARG A 137 0.89 -9.17 -25.39
CA ARG A 137 0.85 -8.60 -26.75
C ARG A 137 0.23 -7.20 -26.80
N TYR A 138 -0.74 -6.96 -25.92
CA TYR A 138 -1.42 -5.68 -25.77
C TYR A 138 -1.24 -5.23 -24.32
N ARG A 139 -0.89 -3.95 -24.12
CA ARG A 139 -0.64 -3.36 -22.79
C ARG A 139 -1.71 -2.30 -22.53
N ASN A 140 -2.44 -2.46 -21.43
CA ASN A 140 -3.30 -1.39 -20.95
C ASN A 140 -2.45 -0.25 -20.39
N ALA A 141 -3.02 0.94 -20.27
CA ALA A 141 -2.30 2.12 -19.81
C ALA A 141 -1.82 1.94 -18.36
N VAL A 142 -2.65 1.33 -17.50
CA VAL A 142 -2.30 1.04 -16.10
C VAL A 142 -2.01 -0.44 -15.94
N THR A 143 -0.97 -0.78 -15.18
CA THR A 143 -0.67 -2.16 -14.78
C THR A 143 -0.38 -2.21 -13.29
N GLY A 144 -0.95 -3.18 -12.58
CA GLY A 144 -0.65 -3.41 -11.16
C GLY A 144 -0.54 -4.89 -10.83
N VAL A 145 0.28 -5.21 -9.84
CA VAL A 145 0.36 -6.55 -9.26
C VAL A 145 -0.06 -6.49 -7.80
N ILE A 146 -0.93 -7.40 -7.38
CA ILE A 146 -1.30 -7.57 -5.97
C ILE A 146 -0.73 -8.91 -5.51
N LEU A 147 0.14 -8.90 -4.50
CA LEU A 147 0.68 -10.08 -3.85
C LEU A 147 0.05 -10.20 -2.46
N LEU A 148 -0.51 -11.37 -2.15
CA LEU A 148 -1.01 -11.71 -0.82
C LEU A 148 -0.24 -12.92 -0.28
N SER A 149 0.18 -12.85 0.99
CA SER A 149 0.86 -13.94 1.71
C SER A 149 0.52 -13.89 3.20
N ASP A 150 0.28 -15.05 3.81
CA ASP A 150 0.03 -15.21 5.27
C ASP A 150 1.26 -15.81 5.99
N ASP A 151 2.16 -16.46 5.26
CA ASP A 151 3.29 -17.19 5.86
C ASP A 151 4.66 -16.62 5.44
N GLN A 152 5.68 -17.00 6.20
CA GLN A 152 7.09 -16.82 5.83
C GLN A 152 7.42 -17.69 4.60
N ASP A 153 8.31 -17.18 3.76
CA ASP A 153 8.83 -17.96 2.62
C ASP A 153 9.66 -19.14 3.18
N ASN A 154 9.04 -20.31 3.24
CA ASN A 154 9.66 -21.51 3.83
C ASN A 154 10.84 -22.05 3.01
N TYR A 155 11.08 -21.52 1.79
CA TYR A 155 12.17 -21.96 0.92
C TYR A 155 13.40 -21.05 0.96
N THR A 156 13.32 -19.84 1.53
CA THR A 156 14.50 -18.97 1.76
C THR A 156 15.22 -19.26 3.08
N LEU A 157 14.58 -19.97 4.01
CA LEU A 157 15.19 -20.36 5.30
C LEU A 157 16.33 -21.38 5.18
N SER A 158 16.52 -22.02 4.02
CA SER A 158 17.63 -22.95 3.81
C SER A 158 19.01 -22.27 3.69
N SER A 159 19.11 -20.93 3.54
CA SER A 159 20.41 -20.25 3.51
C SER A 159 20.85 -19.62 4.83
N ARG A 160 20.04 -19.66 5.90
CA ARG A 160 20.47 -19.14 7.22
C ARG A 160 21.55 -20.01 7.89
N PHE A 161 21.84 -21.20 7.35
CA PHE A 161 22.86 -22.12 7.87
C PHE A 161 24.18 -22.13 7.10
N TYR A 162 24.35 -21.33 6.03
CA TYR A 162 25.62 -21.23 5.32
C TYR A 162 26.04 -19.78 5.15
N ASN A 163 27.03 -19.42 5.98
CA ASN A 163 28.00 -18.35 5.83
C ASN A 163 27.48 -16.90 5.79
N GLN A 164 27.75 -16.28 6.93
CA GLN A 164 28.04 -14.88 7.17
C GLN A 164 28.93 -14.27 6.06
N ASP A 165 28.31 -13.66 5.05
CA ASP A 165 28.90 -12.62 4.24
C ASP A 165 27.81 -11.64 3.76
N VAL A 166 28.09 -10.37 4.02
CA VAL A 166 27.26 -9.21 3.70
C VAL A 166 27.17 -9.07 2.17
N ALA A 167 25.95 -8.86 1.63
CA ALA A 167 25.65 -8.51 0.22
C ALA A 167 25.33 -9.63 -0.80
N THR A 168 24.63 -10.69 -0.39
CA THR A 168 23.87 -11.54 -1.33
C THR A 168 22.36 -11.46 -1.07
N ASP A 169 21.87 -10.23 -0.96
CA ASP A 169 20.47 -9.94 -0.69
C ASP A 169 19.59 -10.49 -1.82
N TYR A 170 18.56 -11.22 -1.42
CA TYR A 170 17.75 -12.06 -2.28
C TYR A 170 17.02 -11.22 -3.33
N MET A 171 17.31 -11.41 -4.63
CA MET A 171 16.41 -11.00 -5.71
C MET A 171 15.13 -11.85 -5.68
N LEU A 172 14.28 -11.63 -4.67
CA LEU A 172 12.90 -12.15 -4.62
C LEU A 172 12.08 -11.58 -5.78
N VAL A 173 12.40 -10.34 -6.18
CA VAL A 173 11.78 -9.66 -7.31
C VAL A 173 12.56 -10.02 -8.59
N PRO A 174 11.91 -10.62 -9.61
CA PRO A 174 12.50 -10.79 -10.93
C PRO A 174 12.96 -9.44 -11.51
N PRO A 175 14.10 -9.35 -12.22
CA PRO A 175 14.60 -8.10 -12.79
C PRO A 175 13.58 -7.36 -13.67
N SER A 176 12.68 -8.08 -14.37
CA SER A 176 11.62 -7.48 -15.19
C SER A 176 10.53 -6.77 -14.38
N LEU A 177 10.41 -7.06 -13.09
CA LEU A 177 9.52 -6.35 -12.16
C LEU A 177 10.24 -5.25 -11.38
N ILE A 178 11.58 -5.16 -11.47
CA ILE A 178 12.34 -4.07 -10.86
C ILE A 178 12.45 -2.92 -11.84
N ARG A 179 12.27 -1.69 -11.34
CA ARG A 179 12.45 -0.44 -12.09
C ARG A 179 13.92 -0.25 -12.47
N THR A 180 14.37 -0.85 -13.57
CA THR A 180 15.69 -0.62 -14.15
C THR A 180 15.53 0.13 -15.50
N GLY A 181 15.77 1.44 -15.49
CA GLY A 181 15.72 2.29 -16.69
C GLY A 181 14.31 2.77 -17.12
N ASP A 182 14.24 3.33 -18.34
CA ASP A 182 13.06 4.02 -18.95
C ASP A 182 11.85 3.09 -19.25
N GLY A 183 11.81 1.89 -18.66
CA GLY A 183 10.68 0.96 -18.76
C GLY A 183 9.73 1.08 -17.56
N SER A 184 8.42 1.17 -17.82
CA SER A 184 7.37 1.09 -16.80
C SER A 184 7.28 -0.33 -16.23
N SER A 185 7.93 -0.59 -15.09
CA SER A 185 7.70 -1.78 -14.26
C SER A 185 6.41 -1.58 -13.45
N PRO A 186 5.55 -2.60 -13.36
CA PRO A 186 4.30 -2.46 -12.62
C PRO A 186 4.53 -2.45 -11.10
N PRO A 187 3.87 -1.56 -10.33
CA PRO A 187 3.95 -1.58 -8.88
C PRO A 187 3.39 -2.90 -8.33
N ILE A 188 4.11 -3.50 -7.37
CA ILE A 188 3.65 -4.68 -6.63
C ILE A 188 3.16 -4.24 -5.26
N HIS A 189 1.85 -4.26 -5.06
CA HIS A 189 1.22 -4.03 -3.78
C HIS A 189 1.20 -5.33 -2.99
N THR A 190 1.85 -5.35 -1.83
CA THR A 190 2.00 -6.54 -0.99
C THR A 190 1.09 -6.46 0.23
N PHE A 191 0.37 -7.53 0.51
CA PHE A 191 -0.57 -7.65 1.62
C PHE A 191 -0.13 -8.81 2.51
N GLY A 192 0.45 -8.48 3.66
CA GLY A 192 0.83 -9.45 4.68
C GLY A 192 -0.36 -9.72 5.59
N PHE A 193 -0.77 -10.98 5.68
CA PHE A 193 -1.83 -11.41 6.58
C PHE A 193 -1.25 -12.08 7.82
N GLY A 194 -1.91 -11.91 8.96
CA GLY A 194 -1.54 -12.63 10.18
C GLY A 194 -0.17 -12.24 10.73
N THR A 195 0.23 -12.85 11.84
CA THR A 195 1.53 -12.53 12.49
C THR A 195 2.70 -13.28 11.88
N ASP A 196 2.43 -14.27 11.02
CA ASP A 196 3.41 -15.27 10.60
C ASP A 196 4.05 -14.95 9.24
N HIS A 197 3.60 -13.90 8.54
CA HIS A 197 4.14 -13.50 7.25
C HIS A 197 5.54 -12.87 7.33
N ASP A 198 6.34 -13.02 6.26
CA ASP A 198 7.63 -12.31 6.14
C ASP A 198 7.43 -10.84 5.75
N SER A 199 7.10 -10.02 6.76
CA SER A 199 6.90 -8.57 6.61
C SER A 199 8.09 -7.85 5.98
N ALA A 200 9.33 -8.29 6.24
CA ALA A 200 10.52 -7.66 5.70
C ALA A 200 10.65 -7.95 4.19
N ALA A 201 10.51 -9.21 3.78
CA ALA A 201 10.54 -9.57 2.37
C ALA A 201 9.43 -8.86 1.58
N MET A 202 8.20 -8.85 2.10
CA MET A 202 7.06 -8.22 1.45
C MET A 202 7.20 -6.70 1.34
N HIS A 203 7.77 -6.05 2.36
CA HIS A 203 8.09 -4.62 2.30
C HIS A 203 9.16 -4.34 1.25
N THR A 204 10.25 -5.11 1.22
CA THR A 204 11.33 -4.95 0.23
C THR A 204 10.81 -5.13 -1.20
N ILE A 205 9.92 -6.10 -1.44
CA ILE A 205 9.28 -6.29 -2.76
C ILE A 205 8.46 -5.06 -3.18
N ALA A 206 7.61 -4.54 -2.29
CA ALA A 206 6.80 -3.36 -2.57
C ALA A 206 7.66 -2.11 -2.81
N GLU A 207 8.68 -1.92 -1.96
CA GLU A 207 9.60 -0.79 -2.05
C GLU A 207 10.38 -0.82 -3.38
N ALA A 208 10.97 -1.97 -3.74
CA ALA A 208 11.74 -2.13 -4.97
C ALA A 208 10.93 -1.88 -6.25
N THR A 209 9.62 -2.14 -6.22
CA THR A 209 8.75 -2.08 -7.41
C THR A 209 7.94 -0.80 -7.54
N GLY A 210 7.82 0.01 -6.48
CA GLY A 210 6.94 1.19 -6.51
C GLY A 210 5.57 0.97 -5.86
N GLY A 211 5.28 -0.23 -5.37
CA GLY A 211 4.03 -0.55 -4.71
C GLY A 211 4.01 -0.25 -3.21
N THR A 212 2.92 -0.64 -2.56
CA THR A 212 2.67 -0.39 -1.13
C THR A 212 2.66 -1.70 -0.35
N PHE A 213 3.25 -1.71 0.84
CA PHE A 213 3.08 -2.79 1.80
C PHE A 213 1.94 -2.48 2.77
N ALA A 214 1.02 -3.42 2.92
CA ALA A 214 -0.10 -3.34 3.86
C ALA A 214 -0.08 -4.56 4.80
N PHE A 215 -0.22 -4.29 6.09
CA PHE A 215 -0.30 -5.33 7.12
C PHE A 215 -1.74 -5.46 7.60
N ILE A 216 -2.31 -6.67 7.43
CA ILE A 216 -3.70 -6.98 7.79
C ILE A 216 -3.68 -7.86 9.05
N GLU A 217 -3.94 -7.23 10.20
CA GLU A 217 -4.04 -7.92 11.50
C GLU A 217 -5.34 -8.72 11.64
N ASN A 218 -6.44 -8.16 11.13
CA ASN A 218 -7.76 -8.74 11.28
C ASN A 218 -8.31 -9.13 9.92
N GLU A 219 -8.69 -10.40 9.80
CA GLU A 219 -9.20 -10.99 8.57
C GLU A 219 -10.44 -10.26 8.01
N ALA A 220 -11.24 -9.63 8.89
CA ALA A 220 -12.41 -8.86 8.48
C ALA A 220 -12.06 -7.63 7.62
N VAL A 221 -10.80 -7.20 7.61
CA VAL A 221 -10.31 -5.98 6.96
C VAL A 221 -9.67 -6.28 5.60
N ILE A 222 -9.50 -7.56 5.20
CA ILE A 222 -8.88 -7.93 3.91
C ILE A 222 -9.63 -7.29 2.74
N GLN A 223 -10.96 -7.42 2.72
CA GLN A 223 -11.78 -6.91 1.62
C GLN A 223 -11.66 -5.39 1.51
N ASP A 224 -11.68 -4.69 2.64
CA ASP A 224 -11.53 -3.23 2.69
C ASP A 224 -10.13 -2.80 2.23
N SER A 225 -9.12 -3.62 2.52
CA SER A 225 -7.74 -3.43 2.05
C SER A 225 -7.62 -3.52 0.53
N PHE A 226 -8.26 -4.53 -0.05
CA PHE A 226 -8.28 -4.70 -1.49
C PHE A 226 -9.10 -3.61 -2.16
N ALA A 227 -10.24 -3.24 -1.58
CA ALA A 227 -11.08 -2.15 -2.07
C ALA A 227 -10.30 -0.83 -2.13
N GLN A 228 -9.53 -0.52 -1.08
CA GLN A 228 -8.70 0.69 -1.05
C GLN A 228 -7.63 0.67 -2.14
N CYS A 229 -6.91 -0.44 -2.31
CA CYS A 229 -5.88 -0.59 -3.34
C CYS A 229 -6.46 -0.48 -4.76
N ILE A 230 -7.58 -1.16 -5.01
CA ILE A 230 -8.29 -1.12 -6.29
C ILE A 230 -8.84 0.27 -6.58
N GLY A 231 -9.36 0.99 -5.58
CA GLY A 231 -9.76 2.38 -5.72
C GLY A 231 -8.63 3.29 -6.19
N GLY A 232 -7.40 3.05 -5.73
CA GLY A 232 -6.19 3.70 -6.25
C GLY A 232 -5.87 3.31 -7.70
N LEU A 233 -5.74 2.00 -7.97
CA LEU A 233 -5.38 1.49 -9.30
C LEU A 233 -6.38 1.84 -10.40
N LEU A 234 -7.66 2.00 -10.06
CA LEU A 234 -8.71 2.41 -11.00
C LEU A 234 -8.81 3.94 -11.17
N SER A 235 -8.08 4.70 -10.37
CA SER A 235 -8.08 6.17 -10.38
C SER A 235 -6.73 6.76 -10.81
N VAL A 236 -5.82 6.00 -11.40
CA VAL A 236 -4.55 6.54 -11.93
C VAL A 236 -4.83 7.63 -12.96
N ALA A 237 -4.35 8.84 -12.67
CA ALA A 237 -4.61 10.04 -13.47
C ALA A 237 -3.34 10.57 -14.16
N ALA A 238 -2.17 10.35 -13.53
CA ALA A 238 -0.88 10.78 -14.07
C ALA A 238 0.16 9.66 -14.00
N GLN A 239 0.93 9.51 -15.07
CA GLN A 239 2.08 8.63 -15.17
C GLN A 239 3.36 9.44 -15.39
N GLU A 240 4.50 8.87 -15.02
CA GLU A 240 5.82 9.48 -15.24
C GLU A 240 5.93 10.92 -14.70
N ALA A 241 5.19 11.22 -13.63
CA ALA A 241 5.17 12.55 -13.04
C ALA A 241 6.55 12.91 -12.51
N ARG A 242 7.03 14.09 -12.87
CA ARG A 242 8.33 14.61 -12.50
C ARG A 242 8.20 16.07 -12.12
N VAL A 243 8.54 16.37 -10.87
CA VAL A 243 8.62 17.74 -10.36
C VAL A 243 10.03 18.26 -10.63
N ALA A 244 10.14 19.41 -11.28
CA ALA A 244 11.38 20.12 -11.54
C ALA A 244 11.37 21.47 -10.83
N VAL A 245 12.53 21.86 -10.31
CA VAL A 245 12.75 23.11 -9.58
C VAL A 245 13.95 23.79 -10.21
N GLU A 246 13.81 25.07 -10.50
CA GLU A 246 14.87 25.90 -11.08
C GLU A 246 15.01 27.20 -10.28
N CYS A 247 16.19 27.45 -9.71
CA CYS A 247 16.49 28.68 -9.00
C CYS A 247 16.57 29.87 -9.97
N VAL A 248 15.86 30.95 -9.64
CA VAL A 248 15.79 32.16 -10.47
C VAL A 248 16.91 33.13 -10.08
N SER A 249 16.89 33.67 -8.87
CA SER A 249 17.85 34.72 -8.47
C SER A 249 19.28 34.18 -8.31
N PRO A 250 20.33 34.91 -8.76
CA PRO A 250 21.72 34.53 -8.56
C PRO A 250 22.04 34.26 -7.08
N GLY A 251 22.79 33.19 -6.79
CA GLY A 251 23.19 32.83 -5.43
C GLY A 251 22.17 31.99 -4.64
N VAL A 252 20.91 31.92 -5.07
CA VAL A 252 19.95 30.94 -4.53
C VAL A 252 20.38 29.54 -4.95
N ARG A 253 20.47 28.62 -3.98
CA ARG A 253 20.89 27.23 -4.22
C ARG A 253 20.06 26.25 -3.39
N VAL A 254 19.56 25.20 -4.02
CA VAL A 254 18.98 24.05 -3.34
C VAL A 254 20.09 23.24 -2.69
N ARG A 255 20.04 23.07 -1.38
CA ARG A 255 21.01 22.30 -0.58
C ARG A 255 20.60 20.83 -0.50
N SER A 256 19.33 20.57 -0.23
CA SER A 256 18.80 19.21 -0.14
C SER A 256 17.28 19.19 -0.32
N ILE A 257 16.76 17.99 -0.58
CA ILE A 257 15.33 17.73 -0.75
C ILE A 257 14.96 16.54 0.11
N LYS A 258 13.95 16.69 0.97
CA LYS A 258 13.32 15.56 1.66
C LYS A 258 12.21 15.02 0.77
N SER A 259 12.58 14.04 -0.07
CA SER A 259 11.70 13.42 -1.06
C SER A 259 11.16 12.04 -0.65
N GLY A 260 11.34 11.61 0.60
CA GLY A 260 10.91 10.27 1.04
C GLY A 260 11.57 9.17 0.20
N ARG A 261 10.78 8.27 -0.39
CA ARG A 261 11.29 7.22 -1.29
C ARG A 261 11.61 7.68 -2.71
N TYR A 262 11.18 8.88 -3.07
CA TYR A 262 11.22 9.33 -4.46
C TYR A 262 12.64 9.73 -4.80
N LYS A 263 13.15 9.20 -5.92
CA LYS A 263 14.48 9.53 -6.41
C LYS A 263 14.52 11.02 -6.70
N SER A 264 15.40 11.72 -6.00
CA SER A 264 15.63 13.13 -6.18
C SER A 264 17.07 13.38 -6.62
N ARG A 265 17.26 14.46 -7.36
CA ARG A 265 18.57 14.94 -7.77
C ARG A 265 18.64 16.43 -7.56
N VAL A 266 19.78 16.88 -7.06
CA VAL A 266 20.18 18.28 -7.03
C VAL A 266 21.45 18.35 -7.88
N ASP A 267 21.52 19.32 -8.78
CA ASP A 267 22.70 19.51 -9.62
C ASP A 267 23.91 20.02 -8.81
N ALA A 268 25.10 19.91 -9.40
CA ALA A 268 26.35 20.24 -8.70
C ALA A 268 26.45 21.71 -8.25
N ASN A 269 25.77 22.63 -8.93
CA ASN A 269 25.73 24.04 -8.58
C ASN A 269 24.51 24.42 -7.69
N GLY A 270 23.62 23.45 -7.39
CA GLY A 270 22.40 23.64 -6.61
C GLY A 270 21.34 24.52 -7.29
N ARG A 271 21.45 24.78 -8.60
CA ARG A 271 20.53 25.66 -9.34
C ARG A 271 19.29 24.94 -9.83
N THR A 272 19.39 23.64 -10.06
CA THR A 272 18.27 22.82 -10.52
C THR A 272 18.13 21.58 -9.67
N ALA A 273 16.88 21.22 -9.44
CA ALA A 273 16.49 20.06 -8.67
C ALA A 273 15.35 19.33 -9.39
N ALA A 274 15.27 18.01 -9.22
CA ALA A 274 14.14 17.25 -9.71
C ALA A 274 13.79 16.09 -8.78
N VAL A 275 12.51 15.74 -8.75
CA VAL A 275 11.98 14.56 -8.05
C VAL A 275 11.18 13.72 -9.04
N GLU A 276 11.57 12.46 -9.18
CA GLU A 276 10.86 11.46 -9.99
C GLU A 276 9.71 10.87 -9.16
N VAL A 277 8.49 11.37 -9.36
CA VAL A 277 7.29 10.98 -8.60
C VAL A 277 6.66 9.70 -9.15
N GLY A 278 6.62 9.55 -10.48
CA GLY A 278 6.06 8.36 -11.14
C GLY A 278 4.54 8.42 -11.25
N GLU A 279 3.85 7.39 -10.80
CA GLU A 279 2.39 7.27 -10.95
C GLU A 279 1.63 7.91 -9.79
N LEU A 280 0.60 8.71 -10.12
CA LEU A 280 -0.30 9.34 -9.16
C LEU A 280 -1.76 9.01 -9.45
N TYR A 281 -2.48 8.71 -8.39
CA TYR A 281 -3.93 8.55 -8.41
C TYR A 281 -4.61 9.92 -8.43
N ALA A 282 -5.86 9.97 -8.90
CA ALA A 282 -6.65 11.18 -8.90
C ALA A 282 -6.78 11.74 -7.48
N ASP A 283 -6.66 13.07 -7.36
CA ASP A 283 -6.62 13.80 -6.09
C ASP A 283 -5.49 13.41 -5.14
N GLU A 284 -4.55 12.58 -5.56
CA GLU A 284 -3.40 12.21 -4.75
C GLU A 284 -2.42 13.37 -4.64
N GLU A 285 -1.90 13.57 -3.42
CA GLU A 285 -1.02 14.68 -3.07
C GLU A 285 0.39 14.18 -2.76
N ARG A 286 1.38 15.01 -3.13
CA ARG A 286 2.79 14.81 -2.82
C ARG A 286 3.40 16.10 -2.32
N ARG A 287 4.07 16.02 -1.19
CA ARG A 287 4.69 17.13 -0.47
C ARG A 287 6.19 16.90 -0.40
N PHE A 288 6.98 17.86 -0.88
CA PHE A 288 8.44 17.78 -0.85
C PHE A 288 8.99 19.00 -0.12
N LEU A 289 9.83 18.77 0.89
CA LEU A 289 10.46 19.85 1.63
C LEU A 289 11.86 20.10 1.05
N LEU A 290 12.05 21.28 0.46
CA LEU A 290 13.33 21.73 -0.07
C LEU A 290 14.01 22.63 0.96
N PHE A 291 15.31 22.44 1.14
CA PHE A 291 16.16 23.32 1.93
C PHE A 291 17.02 24.15 0.99
N VAL A 292 16.83 25.46 1.02
CA VAL A 292 17.41 26.39 0.05
C VAL A 292 18.25 27.44 0.76
N ASP A 293 19.44 27.69 0.22
CA ASP A 293 20.31 28.76 0.66
C ASP A 293 19.89 30.04 -0.05
N VAL A 294 19.50 31.02 0.75
CA VAL A 294 18.93 32.28 0.30
C VAL A 294 19.94 33.39 0.62
N PRO A 295 20.60 33.98 -0.39
CA PRO A 295 21.62 35.00 -0.16
C PRO A 295 21.02 36.32 0.34
N LYS A 296 21.89 37.24 0.76
CA LYS A 296 21.51 38.64 1.01
C LYS A 296 20.93 39.25 -0.27
N ALA A 297 19.90 40.07 -0.12
CA ALA A 297 19.27 40.72 -1.26
C ALA A 297 20.07 41.96 -1.70
N GLY A 298 19.95 42.34 -2.98
CA GLY A 298 20.53 43.58 -3.49
C GLY A 298 19.87 44.80 -2.84
N ALA A 299 20.57 45.93 -2.76
CA ALA A 299 20.11 47.14 -2.07
C ALA A 299 18.75 47.68 -2.58
N THR A 300 18.34 47.33 -3.80
CA THR A 300 17.10 47.76 -4.46
C THR A 300 15.98 46.72 -4.43
N ASP A 301 16.24 45.50 -3.96
CA ASP A 301 15.26 44.41 -4.08
C ASP A 301 14.35 44.36 -2.86
N ASP A 302 13.06 44.64 -3.05
CA ASP A 302 12.04 44.51 -2.00
C ASP A 302 11.39 43.11 -1.98
N VAL A 303 11.57 42.35 -3.06
CA VAL A 303 11.12 40.97 -3.23
C VAL A 303 12.23 40.18 -3.92
N ALA A 304 12.56 39.01 -3.39
CA ALA A 304 13.53 38.10 -4.00
C ALA A 304 12.82 36.87 -4.57
N SER A 305 12.88 36.72 -5.89
CA SER A 305 12.46 35.51 -6.60
C SER A 305 13.41 34.34 -6.35
N LEU A 306 12.97 33.31 -5.64
CA LEU A 306 13.81 32.19 -5.27
C LEU A 306 13.89 31.14 -6.38
N MET A 307 12.76 30.58 -6.78
CA MET A 307 12.72 29.45 -7.72
C MET A 307 11.39 29.36 -8.47
N LYS A 308 11.42 28.67 -9.61
CA LYS A 308 10.24 28.20 -10.34
C LYS A 308 10.09 26.71 -10.13
N VAL A 309 8.85 26.26 -10.01
CA VAL A 309 8.52 24.85 -9.85
C VAL A 309 7.61 24.45 -11.00
N SER A 310 7.92 23.36 -11.68
CA SER A 310 7.07 22.78 -12.71
C SER A 310 6.88 21.29 -12.49
N CYS A 311 5.83 20.72 -13.06
CA CYS A 311 5.59 19.30 -13.08
C CYS A 311 5.22 18.86 -14.48
N THR A 312 5.98 17.90 -14.99
CA THR A 312 5.71 17.20 -16.24
C THR A 312 5.13 15.84 -15.94
N TYR A 313 4.07 15.44 -16.63
CA TYR A 313 3.48 14.11 -16.48
C TYR A 313 2.79 13.67 -17.77
N ARG A 314 2.57 12.37 -17.90
CA ARG A 314 1.75 11.79 -18.96
C ARG A 314 0.33 11.59 -18.44
N ASP A 315 -0.63 12.27 -19.05
CA ASP A 315 -2.05 12.09 -18.75
C ASP A 315 -2.52 10.72 -19.25
N VAL A 316 -3.11 9.93 -18.37
CA VAL A 316 -3.45 8.52 -18.68
C VAL A 316 -4.70 8.43 -19.57
N ALA A 317 -5.62 9.39 -19.48
CA ALA A 317 -6.84 9.40 -20.28
C ALA A 317 -6.58 9.79 -21.74
N THR A 318 -5.68 10.76 -21.96
CA THR A 318 -5.35 11.28 -23.30
C THR A 318 -4.08 10.66 -23.89
N GLY A 319 -3.20 10.12 -23.04
CA GLY A 319 -1.87 9.63 -23.41
C GLY A 319 -0.86 10.73 -23.72
N GLN A 320 -1.23 12.00 -23.60
CA GLN A 320 -0.40 13.15 -23.92
C GLN A 320 0.48 13.57 -22.76
N SER A 321 1.65 14.15 -23.07
CA SER A 321 2.51 14.80 -22.08
C SER A 321 1.94 16.17 -21.76
N VAL A 322 1.79 16.46 -20.48
CA VAL A 322 1.31 17.73 -19.95
C VAL A 322 2.41 18.35 -19.10
N ASP A 323 2.68 19.63 -19.32
CA ASP A 323 3.58 20.43 -18.48
C ASP A 323 2.76 21.47 -17.72
N VAL A 324 2.98 21.53 -16.41
CA VAL A 324 2.28 22.43 -15.49
C VAL A 324 3.33 23.25 -14.76
N ALA A 325 3.35 24.55 -15.02
CA ALA A 325 4.13 25.50 -14.22
C ALA A 325 3.34 25.90 -12.98
N GLY A 326 3.99 25.86 -11.82
CA GLY A 326 3.50 26.48 -10.59
C GLY A 326 3.82 27.97 -10.55
N GLU A 327 3.34 28.63 -9.50
CA GLU A 327 3.68 30.03 -9.23
C GLU A 327 5.16 30.17 -8.89
N GLU A 328 5.71 31.34 -9.20
CA GLU A 328 7.10 31.66 -8.86
C GLU A 328 7.23 31.86 -7.35
N VAL A 329 8.14 31.11 -6.73
CA VAL A 329 8.37 31.18 -5.29
C VAL A 329 9.19 32.43 -5.00
N ALA A 330 8.63 33.36 -4.24
CA ALA A 330 9.28 34.60 -3.86
C ALA A 330 9.14 34.87 -2.36
N VAL A 331 10.08 35.66 -1.82
CA VAL A 331 10.09 36.07 -0.41
C VAL A 331 10.31 37.58 -0.32
N LYS A 332 9.58 38.24 0.57
CA LYS A 332 9.73 39.68 0.81
C LYS A 332 11.06 39.99 1.50
N ARG A 333 11.66 41.13 1.16
CA ARG A 333 12.96 41.58 1.67
C ARG A 333 12.88 42.94 2.37
N PRO A 334 12.15 43.04 3.50
CA PRO A 334 12.11 44.27 4.28
C PRO A 334 13.47 44.54 4.93
N VAL A 335 13.67 45.80 5.36
CA VAL A 335 14.86 46.18 6.15
C VAL A 335 14.90 45.41 7.46
N GLU A 336 13.78 45.37 8.18
CA GLU A 336 13.57 44.53 9.36
C GLU A 336 12.49 43.49 9.06
N ALA A 337 12.80 42.22 9.26
CA ALA A 337 11.79 41.16 9.12
C ALA A 337 10.93 41.10 10.38
N PRO A 338 9.59 41.00 10.25
CA PRO A 338 8.73 40.80 11.40
C PRO A 338 9.06 39.47 12.07
N GLU A 339 8.94 39.41 13.40
CA GLU A 339 8.84 38.13 14.10
C GLU A 339 7.56 37.43 13.63
N ALA A 340 7.73 36.37 12.84
CA ALA A 340 6.65 35.59 12.28
C ALA A 340 6.84 34.13 12.70
N GLU A 341 5.74 33.45 12.99
CA GLU A 341 5.75 32.00 13.10
C GLU A 341 5.96 31.36 11.71
N PRO A 342 6.57 30.17 11.65
CA PRO A 342 6.69 29.44 10.40
C PRO A 342 5.32 29.16 9.77
N ASP A 343 5.28 29.08 8.44
CA ASP A 343 4.09 28.67 7.70
C ASP A 343 3.59 27.29 8.19
N VAL A 344 2.28 27.21 8.43
CA VAL A 344 1.64 26.03 9.03
C VAL A 344 1.81 24.78 8.17
N GLU A 345 1.76 24.89 6.84
CA GLU A 345 1.92 23.73 5.96
C GLU A 345 3.37 23.26 5.94
N VAL A 346 4.33 24.20 5.96
CA VAL A 346 5.77 23.89 6.06
C VAL A 346 6.07 23.17 7.37
N GLU A 347 5.54 23.67 8.50
CA GLU A 347 5.75 23.07 9.80
C GLU A 347 5.09 21.70 9.93
N ARG A 348 3.85 21.54 9.42
CA ARG A 348 3.17 20.24 9.38
C ARG A 348 4.00 19.20 8.62
N GLU A 349 4.54 19.57 7.46
CA GLU A 349 5.38 18.67 6.66
C GLU A 349 6.73 18.38 7.35
N ARG A 350 7.34 19.38 7.98
CA ARG A 350 8.58 19.20 8.77
C ARG A 350 8.39 18.19 9.89
N LEU A 351 7.32 18.32 10.68
CA LEU A 351 6.99 17.41 11.78
C LEU A 351 6.75 15.98 11.28
N ARG A 352 6.06 15.84 10.13
CA ARG A 352 5.86 14.54 9.48
C ARG A 352 7.17 13.90 9.02
N VAL A 353 8.07 14.66 8.40
CA VAL A 353 9.38 14.15 7.97
C VAL A 353 10.19 13.68 9.16
N GLN A 354 10.25 14.46 10.23
CA GLN A 354 10.96 14.08 11.45
C GLN A 354 10.36 12.83 12.12
N ALA A 355 9.03 12.70 12.13
CA ALA A 355 8.38 11.49 12.64
C ALA A 355 8.72 10.26 11.78
N ALA A 356 8.76 10.40 10.46
CA ALA A 356 9.14 9.30 9.57
C ALA A 356 10.61 8.87 9.77
N GLU A 357 11.52 9.83 10.00
CA GLU A 357 12.92 9.55 10.33
C GLU A 357 13.05 8.81 11.66
N ASP A 358 12.33 9.22 12.69
CA ASP A 358 12.35 8.56 14.00
C ASP A 358 11.68 7.17 13.98
N ILE A 359 10.64 6.97 13.16
CA ILE A 359 10.05 5.64 12.93
C ILE A 359 11.10 4.70 12.30
N ALA A 360 11.84 5.17 11.31
CA ALA A 360 12.90 4.38 10.67
C ALA A 360 14.04 4.06 11.65
N ALA A 361 14.43 5.04 12.48
CA ALA A 361 15.47 4.86 13.48
C ALA A 361 15.04 3.92 14.62
N ALA A 362 13.78 4.03 15.09
CA ALA A 362 13.19 3.12 16.06
C ALA A 362 13.11 1.68 15.52
N ARG A 363 12.75 1.51 14.24
CA ARG A 363 12.84 0.19 13.59
C ARG A 363 14.26 -0.36 13.64
N ALA A 364 15.27 0.45 13.28
CA ALA A 364 16.66 0.01 13.27
C ALA A 364 17.14 -0.39 14.68
N ALA A 365 16.73 0.32 15.72
CA ALA A 365 17.01 -0.05 17.12
C ALA A 365 16.32 -1.36 17.52
N ALA A 366 15.04 -1.53 17.19
CA ALA A 366 14.30 -2.75 17.50
C ALA A 366 14.86 -3.99 16.78
N GLU A 367 15.37 -3.86 15.54
CA GLU A 367 16.05 -4.96 14.82
C GLU A 367 17.37 -5.36 15.52
N ARG A 368 18.03 -4.44 16.24
CA ARG A 368 19.20 -4.74 17.10
C ARG A 368 18.81 -5.33 18.46
N GLY A 369 17.52 -5.44 18.76
CA GLY A 369 17.00 -5.88 20.07
C GLY A 369 16.87 -4.77 21.11
N GLU A 370 17.12 -3.51 20.74
CA GLU A 370 17.05 -2.33 21.62
C GLU A 370 15.58 -1.82 21.70
N HIS A 371 14.67 -2.67 22.15
CA HIS A 371 13.21 -2.40 22.19
C HIS A 371 12.82 -1.22 23.08
N ALA A 372 13.49 -1.08 24.23
CA ALA A 372 13.25 0.03 25.14
C ALA A 372 13.65 1.38 24.51
N GLU A 373 14.80 1.42 23.83
CA GLU A 373 15.26 2.61 23.10
C GLU A 373 14.29 2.96 21.96
N ALA A 374 13.90 1.97 21.15
CA ALA A 374 12.94 2.16 20.08
C ALA A 374 11.61 2.76 20.56
N SER A 375 11.10 2.26 21.69
CA SER A 375 9.88 2.79 22.31
C SER A 375 10.08 4.22 22.83
N GLU A 376 11.20 4.50 23.49
CA GLU A 376 11.50 5.84 23.99
C GLU A 376 11.64 6.87 22.85
N MET A 377 12.28 6.51 21.74
CA MET A 377 12.42 7.38 20.57
C MET A 377 11.06 7.83 20.04
N LEU A 378 10.13 6.88 19.85
CA LEU A 378 8.77 7.16 19.37
C LEU A 378 7.96 7.97 20.38
N SER A 379 8.06 7.63 21.66
CA SER A 379 7.40 8.37 22.75
C SER A 379 7.91 9.81 22.86
N ARG A 380 9.23 10.03 22.72
CA ARG A 380 9.84 11.36 22.72
C ARG A 380 9.38 12.18 21.52
N ARG A 381 9.34 11.58 20.32
CA ARG A 381 8.79 12.24 19.12
C ARG A 381 7.32 12.61 19.30
N ARG A 382 6.51 11.71 19.86
CA ARG A 382 5.10 11.96 20.16
C ARG A 382 4.91 13.14 21.11
N MET A 383 5.75 13.24 22.16
CA MET A 383 5.71 14.37 23.10
C MET A 383 6.13 15.68 22.43
N ALA A 384 7.24 15.68 21.69
CA ALA A 384 7.72 16.85 20.96
C ALA A 384 6.67 17.36 19.95
N LEU A 385 6.00 16.43 19.24
CA LEU A 385 4.92 16.75 18.31
C LEU A 385 3.74 17.44 19.03
N ARG A 386 3.29 16.91 20.17
CA ARG A 386 2.20 17.50 20.97
C ARG A 386 2.56 18.86 21.58
N GLN A 387 3.83 19.08 21.90
CA GLN A 387 4.33 20.33 22.48
C GLN A 387 4.67 21.40 21.42
N SER A 388 4.77 21.02 20.14
CA SER A 388 4.92 21.99 19.06
C SER A 388 3.73 22.98 19.02
N PRO A 389 3.92 24.22 18.55
CA PRO A 389 2.82 25.19 18.45
C PRO A 389 1.60 24.63 17.70
N LEU A 390 1.86 23.89 16.62
CA LEU A 390 0.81 23.26 15.80
C LEU A 390 0.14 22.06 16.49
N GLY A 391 0.89 21.29 17.28
CA GLY A 391 0.32 20.22 18.10
C GLY A 391 -0.56 20.77 19.23
N ALA A 392 -0.11 21.85 19.88
CA ALA A 392 -0.84 22.51 20.96
C ALA A 392 -2.13 23.20 20.49
N SER A 393 -2.19 23.64 19.24
CA SER A 393 -3.40 24.23 18.64
C SER A 393 -4.49 23.20 18.29
N GLY A 394 -4.19 21.90 18.38
CA GLY A 394 -5.15 20.83 18.09
C GLY A 394 -5.27 20.47 16.61
N ASP A 395 -4.22 20.71 15.80
CA ASP A 395 -4.20 20.29 14.39
C ASP A 395 -4.49 18.79 14.25
N ALA A 396 -5.46 18.45 13.39
CA ALA A 396 -5.90 17.08 13.18
C ALA A 396 -4.79 16.17 12.63
N GLY A 397 -3.91 16.70 11.77
CA GLY A 397 -2.76 15.97 11.26
C GLY A 397 -1.73 15.69 12.35
N CYS A 398 -1.43 16.65 13.22
CA CYS A 398 -0.60 16.39 14.39
C CYS A 398 -1.23 15.35 15.33
N ALA A 399 -2.54 15.42 15.56
CA ALA A 399 -3.25 14.47 16.43
C ALA A 399 -3.21 13.03 15.90
N GLU A 400 -3.50 12.83 14.61
CA GLU A 400 -3.40 11.52 13.94
C GLU A 400 -1.97 10.95 14.00
N LEU A 401 -0.96 11.79 13.75
CA LEU A 401 0.44 11.35 13.75
C LEU A 401 0.91 11.02 15.18
N ALA A 402 0.45 11.77 16.17
CA ALA A 402 0.71 11.48 17.58
C ALA A 402 0.06 10.17 18.04
N ALA A 403 -1.15 9.87 17.55
CA ALA A 403 -1.82 8.59 17.81
C ALA A 403 -1.03 7.44 17.17
N GLU A 404 -0.55 7.63 15.93
CA GLU A 404 0.31 6.66 15.24
C GLU A 404 1.60 6.35 15.98
N LEU A 405 2.34 7.38 16.37
CA LEU A 405 3.57 7.21 17.16
C LEU A 405 3.29 6.53 18.51
N GLY A 406 2.11 6.76 19.10
CA GLY A 406 1.69 6.09 20.33
C GLY A 406 1.50 4.60 20.15
N GLU A 407 0.71 4.18 19.16
CA GLU A 407 0.52 2.76 18.84
C GLU A 407 1.84 2.07 18.48
N LEU A 408 2.71 2.74 17.70
CA LEU A 408 3.99 2.17 17.32
C LEU A 408 4.92 2.04 18.55
N SER A 409 4.92 3.01 19.46
CA SER A 409 5.71 2.95 20.70
C SER A 409 5.32 1.78 21.59
N GLU A 410 4.01 1.48 21.70
CA GLU A 410 3.53 0.32 22.46
C GLU A 410 4.02 -0.98 21.82
N ARG A 411 3.85 -1.12 20.50
CA ARG A 411 4.16 -2.35 19.77
C ARG A 411 5.64 -2.69 19.62
N VAL A 412 6.54 -1.72 19.87
CA VAL A 412 7.98 -1.95 19.82
C VAL A 412 8.60 -2.19 21.20
N GLY A 413 7.83 -1.99 22.27
CA GLY A 413 8.33 -2.00 23.65
C GLY A 413 8.77 -3.38 24.16
N ASP A 414 8.26 -4.46 23.55
CA ASP A 414 8.63 -5.84 23.88
C ASP A 414 9.01 -6.63 22.63
N ARG A 415 9.93 -7.58 22.79
CA ARG A 415 10.42 -8.42 21.70
C ARG A 415 9.31 -9.24 21.04
N ARG A 416 8.44 -9.85 21.86
CA ARG A 416 7.38 -10.72 21.36
C ARG A 416 6.35 -9.91 20.59
N GLU A 417 5.95 -8.76 21.09
CA GLU A 417 4.99 -7.89 20.41
C GLU A 417 5.55 -7.30 19.11
N TYR A 418 6.85 -6.95 19.13
CA TYR A 418 7.57 -6.52 17.94
C TYR A 418 7.57 -7.58 16.85
N ASP A 419 7.93 -8.83 17.18
CA ASP A 419 8.00 -9.93 16.22
C ASP A 419 6.60 -10.29 15.68
N LEU A 420 5.55 -10.24 16.50
CA LEU A 420 4.19 -10.58 16.10
C LEU A 420 3.53 -9.52 15.21
N SER A 421 3.68 -8.23 15.53
CA SER A 421 2.93 -7.17 14.83
C SER A 421 3.67 -5.84 14.73
N GLY A 422 4.58 -5.53 15.66
CA GLY A 422 5.27 -4.24 15.71
C GLY A 422 6.16 -4.00 14.50
N ARG A 423 6.88 -5.03 14.03
CA ARG A 423 7.73 -4.95 12.83
C ARG A 423 6.92 -4.60 11.59
N ALA A 424 5.85 -5.36 11.32
CA ALA A 424 4.97 -5.12 10.18
C ALA A 424 4.29 -3.74 10.27
N SER A 425 3.91 -3.31 11.48
CA SER A 425 3.31 -1.98 11.72
C SER A 425 4.26 -0.84 11.41
N LEU A 426 5.52 -0.92 11.85
CA LEU A 426 6.56 0.07 11.55
C LEU A 426 6.83 0.12 10.05
N LEU A 427 7.00 -1.02 9.39
CA LEU A 427 7.21 -1.11 7.94
C LEU A 427 6.02 -0.51 7.16
N CYS A 428 4.80 -0.76 7.60
CA CYS A 428 3.58 -0.19 7.04
C CYS A 428 3.56 1.35 7.18
N GLY A 429 3.93 1.89 8.35
CA GLY A 429 4.04 3.34 8.59
C GLY A 429 5.17 3.99 7.79
N MET A 430 6.33 3.35 7.71
CA MET A 430 7.46 3.78 6.88
C MET A 430 7.07 3.84 5.40
N SER A 431 6.41 2.79 4.89
CA SER A 431 5.89 2.76 3.52
C SER A 431 4.87 3.89 3.30
N ALA A 432 3.94 4.13 4.22
CA ALA A 432 2.96 5.20 4.08
C ALA A 432 3.62 6.59 4.01
N HIS A 433 4.50 6.92 4.96
CA HIS A 433 5.12 8.24 5.04
C HIS A 433 6.17 8.50 3.96
N SER A 434 6.91 7.48 3.54
CA SER A 434 7.91 7.61 2.48
C SER A 434 7.24 7.81 1.11
N GLN A 435 6.07 7.21 0.89
CA GLN A 435 5.28 7.30 -0.34
C GLN A 435 4.27 8.43 -0.31
N GLN A 436 3.84 8.88 0.87
CA GLN A 436 2.67 9.72 1.08
C GLN A 436 1.41 9.12 0.44
N ARG A 437 1.32 7.80 0.51
CA ARG A 437 0.24 6.98 -0.04
C ARG A 437 -0.29 6.13 1.09
N THR A 438 -1.59 5.89 1.10
CA THR A 438 -2.19 5.07 2.15
C THR A 438 -1.68 3.63 2.02
N SER A 439 -1.15 3.09 3.11
CA SER A 439 -1.01 1.65 3.34
C SER A 439 -2.20 1.23 4.20
N VAL A 440 -2.72 0.02 3.98
CA VAL A 440 -4.03 -0.35 4.50
C VAL A 440 -4.01 -0.69 5.99
N LYS A 441 -3.92 0.32 6.84
CA LYS A 441 -4.42 0.27 8.20
C LYS A 441 -5.75 1.05 8.20
N VAL A 442 -6.86 0.32 8.05
CA VAL A 442 -8.22 0.89 8.05
C VAL A 442 -8.40 1.72 9.31
N GLY A 443 -8.63 3.03 9.13
CA GLY A 443 -8.68 4.03 10.19
C GLY A 443 -7.75 5.23 10.00
N ARG A 444 -6.70 5.13 9.18
CA ARG A 444 -5.79 6.26 8.89
C ARG A 444 -6.04 6.84 7.50
N ALA A 445 -6.87 7.87 7.45
CA ALA A 445 -7.40 8.47 6.23
C ALA A 445 -6.48 9.50 5.55
N ARG A 446 -5.32 9.80 6.13
CA ARG A 446 -4.45 10.93 5.72
C ARG A 446 -4.12 10.95 4.23
N TYR A 447 -3.75 9.81 3.68
CA TYR A 447 -3.33 9.68 2.28
C TYR A 447 -4.38 8.98 1.39
N ALA A 448 -5.59 8.76 1.91
CA ALA A 448 -6.65 8.12 1.14
C ALA A 448 -7.29 9.14 0.20
N THR A 449 -7.31 8.84 -1.10
CA THR A 449 -8.00 9.67 -2.09
C THR A 449 -9.52 9.48 -2.00
N PRO A 450 -10.34 10.40 -2.54
CA PRO A 450 -11.79 10.22 -2.59
C PRO A 450 -12.21 8.89 -3.23
N ALA A 451 -11.56 8.49 -4.33
CA ALA A 451 -11.83 7.21 -5.01
C ALA A 451 -11.53 5.98 -4.15
N MET A 452 -10.47 6.03 -3.33
CA MET A 452 -10.16 4.98 -2.36
C MET A 452 -11.22 4.87 -1.28
N ARG A 453 -11.66 6.02 -0.72
CA ARG A 453 -12.70 6.06 0.33
C ARG A 453 -14.03 5.53 -0.20
N GLU A 454 -14.43 5.96 -1.39
CA GLU A 454 -15.65 5.47 -2.04
C GLU A 454 -15.63 3.95 -2.24
N MET A 455 -14.49 3.38 -2.66
CA MET A 455 -14.36 1.92 -2.80
C MET A 455 -14.44 1.18 -1.48
N VAL A 456 -13.86 1.72 -0.40
CA VAL A 456 -13.99 1.15 0.95
C VAL A 456 -15.45 1.22 1.42
N ASP A 457 -16.13 2.34 1.22
CA ASP A 457 -17.56 2.47 1.57
C ASP A 457 -18.43 1.47 0.80
N LEU A 458 -18.12 1.25 -0.47
CA LEU A 458 -18.77 0.22 -1.28
C LEU A 458 -18.50 -1.19 -0.75
N SER A 459 -17.26 -1.48 -0.32
CA SER A 459 -16.90 -2.75 0.31
C SER A 459 -17.72 -3.02 1.57
N VAL A 460 -17.80 -2.02 2.46
CA VAL A 460 -18.59 -2.10 3.70
C VAL A 460 -20.06 -2.36 3.40
N LYS A 461 -20.66 -1.59 2.48
CA LYS A 461 -22.07 -1.78 2.06
C LYS A 461 -22.32 -3.16 1.46
N THR A 462 -21.43 -3.65 0.60
CA THR A 462 -21.56 -4.99 -0.01
C THR A 462 -21.51 -6.07 1.06
N ARG A 463 -20.60 -5.95 2.05
CA ARG A 463 -20.50 -6.90 3.15
C ARG A 463 -21.75 -6.89 4.04
N GLU A 464 -22.29 -5.72 4.36
CA GLU A 464 -23.53 -5.58 5.13
C GLU A 464 -24.72 -6.22 4.40
N GLN A 465 -24.83 -6.02 3.09
CA GLN A 465 -25.88 -6.64 2.27
C GLN A 465 -25.75 -8.17 2.24
N GLN A 466 -24.53 -8.70 2.10
CA GLN A 466 -24.29 -10.14 2.13
C GLN A 466 -24.65 -10.75 3.50
N GLN A 467 -24.33 -10.05 4.60
CA GLN A 467 -24.72 -10.46 5.95
C GLN A 467 -26.24 -10.44 6.15
N GLN A 468 -26.92 -9.40 5.66
CA GLN A 468 -28.39 -9.31 5.71
C GLN A 468 -29.05 -10.40 4.87
N GLN A 469 -28.53 -10.69 3.68
CA GLN A 469 -29.03 -11.79 2.83
C GLN A 469 -28.80 -13.16 3.47
N ALA A 470 -27.64 -13.38 4.09
CA ALA A 470 -27.36 -14.61 4.82
C ALA A 470 -28.27 -14.80 6.05
N GLN A 471 -28.65 -13.70 6.72
CA GLN A 471 -29.59 -13.72 7.85
C GLN A 471 -31.06 -13.85 7.40
N ALA A 472 -31.39 -13.38 6.20
CA ALA A 472 -32.74 -13.47 5.62
C ALA A 472 -33.03 -14.81 4.93
N GLN A 473 -32.01 -15.64 4.67
CA GLN A 473 -32.23 -17.01 4.20
C GLN A 473 -32.84 -17.84 5.33
N PRO A 474 -34.03 -18.45 5.14
CA PRO A 474 -34.60 -19.34 6.13
C PRO A 474 -33.62 -20.49 6.35
N SER A 475 -33.42 -20.86 7.62
CA SER A 475 -32.66 -22.06 7.98
C SER A 475 -33.15 -23.22 7.11
N PRO A 476 -32.25 -24.08 6.58
CA PRO A 476 -32.70 -25.28 5.90
C PRO A 476 -33.68 -26.00 6.84
N PRO A 477 -34.83 -26.49 6.33
CA PRO A 477 -35.83 -27.10 7.20
C PRO A 477 -35.12 -28.12 8.08
N SER A 478 -35.27 -27.94 9.39
CA SER A 478 -34.80 -28.90 10.38
C SER A 478 -35.21 -30.27 9.86
N ARG A 479 -34.22 -31.15 9.68
CA ARG A 479 -34.41 -32.52 9.22
C ARG A 479 -35.59 -33.07 10.00
N THR A 480 -36.74 -33.16 9.35
CA THR A 480 -37.97 -33.60 9.98
C THR A 480 -37.64 -34.99 10.48
N THR A 481 -37.79 -35.20 11.77
CA THR A 481 -37.66 -36.51 12.39
C THR A 481 -38.52 -37.47 11.57
N MET A 482 -37.86 -38.35 10.80
CA MET A 482 -38.58 -39.43 10.15
C MET A 482 -39.32 -40.19 11.26
N PRO A 483 -40.62 -40.50 11.08
CA PRO A 483 -41.29 -41.38 12.02
C PRO A 483 -40.51 -42.71 12.08
N PRO A 484 -40.40 -43.33 13.26
CA PRO A 484 -39.69 -44.59 13.39
C PRO A 484 -40.28 -45.62 12.42
N PRO A 485 -39.45 -46.45 11.77
CA PRO A 485 -39.94 -47.46 10.86
C PRO A 485 -40.91 -48.41 11.59
N PRO A 486 -41.96 -48.90 10.91
CA PRO A 486 -42.90 -49.83 11.51
C PRO A 486 -42.16 -51.10 11.99
N PRO A 487 -42.62 -51.73 13.09
CA PRO A 487 -41.97 -52.92 13.62
C PRO A 487 -41.91 -54.01 12.54
N PRO A 488 -40.80 -54.76 12.45
CA PRO A 488 -40.62 -55.79 11.44
C PRO A 488 -41.72 -56.84 11.57
N SER A 489 -42.26 -57.29 10.44
CA SER A 489 -43.25 -58.38 10.43
C SER A 489 -42.65 -59.65 11.04
N ALA A 490 -43.50 -60.52 11.58
CA ALA A 490 -43.10 -61.77 12.24
C ALA A 490 -42.17 -62.65 11.38
N ALA A 491 -42.22 -62.51 10.05
CA ALA A 491 -41.34 -63.21 9.12
C ALA A 491 -39.87 -62.73 9.19
N THR A 492 -39.65 -61.42 9.35
CA THR A 492 -38.31 -60.82 9.47
C THR A 492 -37.63 -61.13 10.80
N ALA A 493 -38.38 -61.24 11.89
CA ALA A 493 -37.85 -61.62 13.21
C ALA A 493 -37.40 -63.10 13.26
N ALA A 494 -38.06 -63.98 12.50
CA ALA A 494 -37.69 -65.39 12.40
C ALA A 494 -36.38 -65.61 11.62
N LEU A 495 -36.16 -64.83 10.55
CA LEU A 495 -34.92 -64.86 9.75
C LEU A 495 -33.71 -64.35 10.56
N ALA A 496 -33.86 -63.27 11.33
CA ALA A 496 -32.80 -62.74 12.18
C ALA A 496 -32.41 -63.71 13.31
N LYS A 497 -33.38 -64.38 13.95
CA LYS A 497 -33.10 -65.41 14.97
C LYS A 497 -32.37 -66.63 14.39
N ASN A 498 -32.66 -67.02 13.15
CA ASN A 498 -31.96 -68.11 12.46
C ASN A 498 -30.53 -67.74 12.04
N LEU A 499 -30.28 -66.49 11.64
CA LEU A 499 -28.93 -65.99 11.32
C LEU A 499 -28.05 -65.92 12.56
N VAL A 500 -28.57 -65.41 13.69
CA VAL A 500 -27.83 -65.35 14.97
C VAL A 500 -27.53 -66.75 15.51
N ARG A 501 -28.46 -67.71 15.36
CA ARG A 501 -28.20 -69.12 15.71
C ARG A 501 -27.13 -69.77 14.83
N ARG A 502 -27.09 -69.46 13.53
CA ARG A 502 -26.02 -69.94 12.63
C ARG A 502 -24.67 -69.32 12.97
N TYR A 503 -24.63 -68.03 13.30
CA TYR A 503 -23.41 -67.34 13.69
C TYR A 503 -22.81 -67.87 15.00
N HIS A 504 -23.63 -68.14 16.02
CA HIS A 504 -23.16 -68.77 17.26
C HIS A 504 -22.75 -70.24 17.09
N ARG A 505 -23.31 -70.97 16.11
CA ARG A 505 -22.82 -72.32 15.77
C ARG A 505 -21.45 -72.27 15.09
N PHE A 506 -21.21 -71.27 14.25
CA PHE A 506 -19.94 -71.08 13.55
C PHE A 506 -18.81 -70.68 14.52
N LEU A 507 -19.11 -69.89 15.56
CA LEU A 507 -18.15 -69.49 16.60
C LEU A 507 -17.81 -70.58 17.62
N ARG A 508 -18.55 -71.70 17.67
CA ARG A 508 -18.25 -72.86 18.54
C ARG A 508 -17.45 -73.97 17.84
N LEU A 509 -17.15 -73.81 16.55
CA LEU A 509 -16.41 -74.76 15.72
C LEU A 509 -15.05 -74.21 15.26
N LYS A 510 -14.56 -73.14 15.90
CA LYS A 510 -13.18 -72.66 15.80
C LYS A 510 -12.47 -72.79 17.13
#